data_AF-A0A4V2X366-F1
#
_entry.id   AF-A0A4V2X366-F1
#
_cell.length_a   1.000
_cell.length_b   1.000
_cell.length_c   1.000
_cell.angle_alpha   90.00
_cell.angle_beta   90.00
_cell.angle_gamma   90.00
#
_symmetry.space_group_name_H-M   'P 1'
#
loop_
_entity.id
_entity.type
_entity.pdbx_description
1 polymer ?
#
loop_
_entity_poly.entity_id
_entity_poly.type
_entity_poly.pdbx_seq_one_letter_code
_entity_poly.pdbx_strand_id
1 'polypeptide(L)'
;MNADNHARPLPTTIPEYLEQLRAALAGADPAMIQDALYDAEEYLRSELAEQAGKTEAEVIAGVAGSYGAPEEVAEIYRETEVTVNRALRAPGMRITPAAVAAAAAAPAGPALPPPAAAPQRSLVARFFGVVLDPHTYGALFYMLLSLATGTFFFTWVVTGLSLSVSLLILIIGIPILLLFLGSVRVLSLVEGRIIETMLGVRMPRRPAYTDKSQGWLARIGAMFADGRTWLTMLYFLLMLPLGVAYFTIATTLLSLSLALMFAPLGDLLFDHPAGIWIDGVNVATAFWVWPVSVAVGALLLFGTLHLARGIGKLHGAMAKHLLVRL
;
A
#
# COMPACT_ATOMS: atom_id res chain seq x y z
N MET A 1 -17.31 -17.88 35.38
CA MET A 1 -16.22 -18.84 35.12
C MET A 1 -14.96 -18.01 35.10
N ASN A 2 -14.21 -18.01 36.21
CA ASN A 2 -13.00 -17.20 36.39
C ASN A 2 -11.92 -17.75 35.47
N ALA A 3 -11.45 -16.94 34.52
CA ALA A 3 -10.24 -17.26 33.76
C ALA A 3 -9.04 -16.72 34.55
N ASP A 4 -8.14 -17.63 34.88
CA ASP A 4 -6.90 -17.39 35.58
C ASP A 4 -6.07 -16.31 34.86
N ASN A 5 -5.97 -15.13 35.48
CA ASN A 5 -5.01 -14.11 35.09
C ASN A 5 -3.63 -14.54 35.58
N HIS A 6 -3.03 -15.53 34.90
CA HIS A 6 -1.62 -15.83 35.07
C HIS A 6 -0.84 -14.62 34.54
N ALA A 7 -0.50 -13.68 35.43
CA ALA A 7 0.48 -12.65 35.15
C ALA A 7 1.74 -13.34 34.64
N ARG A 8 2.01 -13.22 33.33
CA ARG A 8 3.22 -13.76 32.74
C ARG A 8 4.43 -13.11 33.42
N PRO A 9 5.54 -13.84 33.57
CA PRO A 9 6.76 -13.25 34.08
C PRO A 9 7.14 -12.03 33.24
N LEU A 10 7.53 -10.95 33.92
CA LEU A 10 7.98 -9.73 33.27
C LEU A 10 9.13 -10.07 32.31
N PRO A 11 9.09 -9.58 31.06
CA PRO A 11 10.11 -9.87 30.07
C PRO A 11 11.47 -9.35 30.54
N THR A 12 12.52 -10.09 30.24
CA THR A 12 13.90 -9.75 30.64
C THR A 12 14.78 -9.31 29.48
N THR A 13 14.28 -9.45 28.25
CA THR A 13 14.99 -9.10 27.01
C THR A 13 14.06 -8.38 26.03
N ILE A 14 14.62 -7.60 25.11
CA ILE A 14 13.84 -6.92 24.05
C ILE A 14 13.04 -7.93 23.20
N PRO A 15 13.61 -9.05 22.72
CA PRO A 15 12.85 -10.02 21.92
C PRO A 15 11.67 -10.62 22.68
N GLU A 16 11.85 -10.91 23.97
CA GLU A 16 10.80 -11.47 24.83
C GLU A 16 9.65 -10.46 25.04
N TYR A 17 9.98 -9.18 25.26
CA TYR A 17 8.97 -8.12 25.35
C TYR A 17 8.15 -8.01 24.05
N LEU A 18 8.81 -8.02 22.89
CA LEU A 18 8.15 -7.92 21.59
C LEU A 18 7.30 -9.15 21.26
N GLU A 19 7.72 -10.35 21.67
CA GLU A 19 6.94 -11.57 21.50
C GLU A 19 5.67 -11.54 22.35
N GLN A 20 5.78 -11.12 23.61
CA GLN A 20 4.64 -10.94 24.50
C GLN A 20 3.68 -9.86 23.98
N LEU A 21 4.19 -8.72 23.50
CA LEU A 21 3.39 -7.64 22.90
C LEU A 21 2.68 -8.12 21.62
N ARG A 22 3.35 -8.89 20.76
CA ARG A 22 2.76 -9.50 19.56
C ARG A 22 1.63 -10.46 19.93
N ALA A 23 1.84 -11.30 20.93
CA ALA A 23 0.81 -12.21 21.44
C ALA A 23 -0.36 -11.44 22.05
N ALA A 24 -0.07 -10.37 22.80
CA ALA A 24 -1.06 -9.49 23.40
C ALA A 24 -1.84 -8.65 22.37
N LEU A 25 -1.34 -8.48 21.15
CA LEU A 25 -2.02 -7.84 20.02
C LEU A 25 -2.63 -8.84 19.02
N ALA A 26 -2.67 -10.13 19.35
CA ALA A 26 -3.30 -11.13 18.49
C ALA A 26 -4.75 -10.73 18.14
N GLY A 27 -5.07 -10.76 16.84
CA GLY A 27 -6.37 -10.37 16.29
C GLY A 27 -6.53 -8.90 15.89
N ALA A 28 -5.54 -8.03 16.14
CA ALA A 28 -5.53 -6.65 15.65
C ALA A 28 -5.11 -6.52 14.17
N ASP A 29 -5.24 -5.33 13.57
CA ASP A 29 -4.79 -5.09 12.19
C ASP A 29 -3.27 -5.35 12.04
N PRO A 30 -2.82 -6.03 10.97
CA PRO A 30 -1.41 -6.32 10.78
C PRO A 30 -0.48 -5.09 10.73
N ALA A 31 -0.97 -3.95 10.26
CA ALA A 31 -0.18 -2.71 10.25
C ALA A 31 -0.07 -2.11 11.66
N MET A 32 -1.13 -2.16 12.46
CA MET A 32 -1.07 -1.74 13.86
C MET A 32 -0.09 -2.60 14.66
N ILE A 33 -0.15 -3.94 14.51
CA ILE A 33 0.79 -4.83 15.20
C ILE A 33 2.23 -4.44 14.85
N GLN A 34 2.48 -4.13 13.57
CA GLN A 34 3.81 -3.73 13.12
C GLN A 34 4.25 -2.38 13.69
N ASP A 35 3.37 -1.38 13.71
CA ASP A 35 3.65 -0.04 14.27
C ASP A 35 3.93 -0.14 15.78
N ALA A 36 3.10 -0.87 16.53
CA ALA A 36 3.26 -1.04 17.97
C ALA A 36 4.57 -1.74 18.35
N LEU A 37 4.93 -2.81 17.62
CA LEU A 37 6.20 -3.51 17.84
C LEU A 37 7.40 -2.62 17.51
N TYR A 38 7.29 -1.81 16.46
CA TYR A 38 8.35 -0.91 16.04
C TYR A 38 8.60 0.21 17.08
N ASP A 39 7.54 0.88 17.52
CA ASP A 39 7.64 1.98 18.49
C ASP A 39 8.16 1.47 19.85
N ALA A 40 7.71 0.28 20.27
CA ALA A 40 8.20 -0.36 21.49
C ALA A 40 9.69 -0.76 21.37
N GLU A 41 10.10 -1.35 20.25
CA GLU A 41 11.51 -1.72 20.04
C GLU A 41 12.42 -0.48 20.00
N GLU A 42 12.01 0.59 19.32
CA GLU A 42 12.79 1.82 19.23
C GLU A 42 12.98 2.45 20.61
N TYR A 43 11.91 2.53 21.41
CA TYR A 43 11.95 3.05 22.77
C TYR A 43 12.83 2.20 23.70
N LEU A 44 12.67 0.88 23.69
CA LEU A 44 13.46 -0.03 24.52
C LEU A 44 14.96 0.04 24.18
N ARG A 45 15.30 0.14 22.90
CA ARG A 45 16.69 0.27 22.44
C ARG A 45 17.28 1.64 22.79
N SER A 46 16.51 2.73 22.72
CA SER A 46 16.99 4.05 23.15
C SER A 46 17.28 4.08 24.65
N GLU A 47 16.38 3.52 25.47
CA GLU A 47 16.56 3.45 26.92
C GLU A 47 17.78 2.60 27.31
N LEU A 48 18.00 1.47 26.62
CA LEU A 48 19.18 0.63 26.83
C LEU A 48 20.48 1.37 26.48
N ALA A 49 20.45 2.22 25.43
CA ALA A 49 21.61 3.00 25.02
C ALA A 49 21.92 4.17 25.97
N GLU A 50 20.89 4.79 26.56
CA GLU A 50 21.06 5.88 27.54
C GLU A 50 21.53 5.35 28.91
N GLN A 51 21.15 4.13 29.28
CA GLN A 51 21.50 3.49 30.55
C GLN A 51 22.74 2.59 30.44
N ALA A 52 23.82 3.12 29.85
CA ALA A 52 25.09 2.43 29.67
C ALA A 52 25.72 2.04 31.03
N GLY A 53 25.53 0.79 31.44
CA GLY A 53 26.06 0.23 32.69
C GLY A 53 25.08 -0.66 33.47
N LYS A 54 23.79 -0.68 33.10
CA LYS A 54 22.81 -1.63 33.64
C LYS A 54 22.68 -2.86 32.76
N THR A 55 22.25 -3.96 33.36
CA THR A 55 21.93 -5.17 32.59
C THR A 55 20.63 -4.97 31.80
N GLU A 56 20.49 -5.64 30.66
CA GLU A 56 19.30 -5.55 29.80
C GLU A 56 18.02 -5.82 30.61
N ALA A 57 18.01 -6.84 31.46
CA ALA A 57 16.88 -7.19 32.32
C ALA A 57 16.46 -6.07 33.29
N GLU A 58 17.41 -5.32 33.86
CA GLU A 58 17.12 -4.19 34.75
C GLU A 58 16.50 -3.02 34.00
N VAL A 59 16.97 -2.75 32.77
CA VAL A 59 16.42 -1.69 31.93
C VAL A 59 15.02 -2.06 31.46
N ILE A 60 14.80 -3.29 30.98
CA ILE A 60 13.48 -3.77 30.55
C ILE A 60 12.48 -3.75 31.72
N ALA A 61 12.88 -4.20 32.91
CA ALA A 61 12.01 -4.16 34.09
C ALA A 61 11.67 -2.72 34.51
N GLY A 62 12.62 -1.79 34.42
CA GLY A 62 12.40 -0.37 34.68
C GLY A 62 11.46 0.26 33.65
N VAL A 63 11.65 -0.07 32.37
CA VAL A 63 10.80 0.42 31.27
C VAL A 63 9.39 -0.16 31.33
N ALA A 64 9.23 -1.43 31.69
CA ALA A 64 7.90 -2.02 31.91
C ALA A 64 7.12 -1.29 33.02
N GLY A 65 7.81 -0.67 33.98
CA GLY A 65 7.19 0.17 35.02
C GLY A 65 6.83 1.59 34.57
N SER A 66 7.50 2.17 33.56
CA SER A 66 7.28 3.56 33.11
C SER A 66 6.52 3.66 31.78
N TYR A 67 6.88 2.82 30.80
CA TYR A 67 6.28 2.72 29.48
C TYR A 67 5.07 1.77 29.47
N GLY A 68 5.05 0.81 30.40
CA GLY A 68 3.96 -0.14 30.60
C GLY A 68 4.35 -1.58 30.25
N ALA A 69 3.62 -2.53 30.84
CA ALA A 69 3.76 -3.95 30.51
C ALA A 69 3.25 -4.22 29.07
N PRO A 70 3.73 -5.29 28.40
CA PRO A 70 3.31 -5.62 27.03
C PRO A 70 1.78 -5.67 26.84
N GLU A 71 1.04 -6.17 27.82
CA GLU A 71 -0.42 -6.23 27.82
C GLU A 71 -1.07 -4.84 27.93
N GLU A 72 -0.54 -3.95 28.76
CA GLU A 72 -1.03 -2.58 28.94
C GLU A 72 -0.76 -1.74 27.69
N VAL A 73 0.43 -1.88 27.09
CA VAL A 73 0.77 -1.24 25.82
C VAL A 73 -0.18 -1.74 24.72
N ALA A 74 -0.44 -3.06 24.66
CA ALA A 74 -1.40 -3.61 23.70
C ALA A 74 -2.80 -3.03 23.87
N GLU A 75 -3.26 -2.81 25.11
CA GLU A 75 -4.55 -2.21 25.41
C GLU A 75 -4.65 -0.75 24.92
N ILE A 76 -3.60 0.06 25.15
CA ILE A 76 -3.51 1.43 24.64
C ILE A 76 -3.62 1.48 23.12
N TYR A 77 -2.94 0.56 22.42
CA TYR A 77 -3.03 0.48 20.96
C TYR A 77 -4.44 0.08 20.49
N ARG A 78 -5.06 -0.92 21.12
CA ARG A 78 -6.44 -1.34 20.80
C ARG A 78 -7.45 -0.22 21.05
N GLU A 79 -7.35 0.49 22.17
CA GLU A 79 -8.25 1.60 22.51
C GLU A 79 -8.06 2.81 21.57
N THR A 80 -6.80 3.10 21.24
CA THR A 80 -6.45 4.13 20.24
C THR A 80 -6.99 3.73 18.87
N GLU A 81 -6.91 2.47 18.46
CA GLU A 81 -7.49 1.98 17.20
C GLU A 81 -9.00 2.15 17.17
N VAL A 82 -9.70 1.80 18.26
CA VAL A 82 -11.14 1.95 18.38
C VAL A 82 -11.53 3.43 18.28
N THR A 83 -10.78 4.32 18.92
CA THR A 83 -11.00 5.77 18.88
C THR A 83 -10.70 6.34 17.49
N VAL A 84 -9.61 5.93 16.86
CA VAL A 84 -9.22 6.35 15.50
C VAL A 84 -10.19 5.80 14.46
N ASN A 85 -10.59 4.53 14.52
CA ASN A 85 -11.63 3.97 13.64
C ASN A 85 -12.98 4.64 13.87
N ARG A 86 -13.33 5.00 15.11
CA ARG A 86 -14.54 5.77 15.44
C ARG A 86 -14.47 7.17 14.84
N ALA A 87 -13.30 7.83 14.88
CA ALA A 87 -13.06 9.14 14.28
C ALA A 87 -13.07 9.10 12.73
N LEU A 88 -12.47 8.06 12.13
CA LEU A 88 -12.43 7.87 10.68
C LEU A 88 -13.78 7.43 10.09
N ARG A 89 -14.62 6.75 10.89
CA ARG A 89 -15.99 6.35 10.48
C ARG A 89 -17.01 7.49 10.55
N ALA A 90 -16.71 8.60 11.25
CA ALA A 90 -17.55 9.79 11.25
C ALA A 90 -17.30 10.61 9.96
N PRO A 91 -18.22 10.62 8.97
CA PRO A 91 -17.97 11.31 7.73
C PRO A 91 -18.16 12.82 7.96
N GLY A 92 -17.10 13.61 7.78
CA GLY A 92 -17.21 15.05 7.51
C GLY A 92 -16.74 16.02 8.59
N MET A 93 -16.20 15.56 9.73
CA MET A 93 -15.58 16.50 10.66
C MET A 93 -14.13 16.74 10.23
N ARG A 94 -13.82 17.97 9.80
CA ARG A 94 -12.43 18.43 9.72
C ARG A 94 -11.84 18.28 11.12
N ILE A 95 -10.98 17.29 11.31
CA ILE A 95 -10.27 17.09 12.58
C ILE A 95 -9.30 18.26 12.70
N THR A 96 -9.72 19.29 13.43
CA THR A 96 -8.83 20.37 13.85
C THR A 96 -8.15 19.94 15.15
N PRO A 97 -6.92 20.41 15.43
CA PRO A 97 -6.25 20.12 16.70
C PRO A 97 -7.12 20.49 17.92
N ALA A 98 -7.96 21.52 17.77
CA ALA A 98 -8.93 21.94 18.77
C ALA A 98 -10.05 20.91 19.01
N ALA A 99 -10.53 20.21 17.98
CA ALA A 99 -11.55 19.18 18.11
C ALA A 99 -11.02 17.92 18.82
N VAL A 100 -9.74 17.58 18.61
CA VAL A 100 -9.06 16.47 19.30
C VAL A 100 -8.84 16.81 20.78
N ALA A 101 -8.38 18.04 21.07
CA ALA A 101 -8.21 18.52 22.44
C ALA A 101 -9.55 18.63 23.19
N ALA A 102 -10.62 19.06 22.52
CA ALA A 102 -11.96 19.13 23.11
C ALA A 102 -12.56 17.75 23.42
N ALA A 103 -12.28 16.74 22.57
CA ALA A 103 -12.70 15.37 22.82
C ALA A 103 -11.93 14.73 23.99
N ALA A 104 -10.64 15.03 24.13
CA ALA A 104 -9.81 14.56 25.24
C ALA A 104 -10.14 15.24 26.58
N ALA A 105 -10.70 16.45 26.55
CA ALA A 105 -11.06 17.22 27.74
C ALA A 105 -12.52 17.03 28.21
N ALA A 106 -13.33 16.26 27.49
CA ALA A 106 -14.75 16.08 27.84
C ALA A 106 -14.89 15.07 29.01
N PRO A 107 -15.51 15.45 30.15
CA PRO A 107 -15.87 14.48 31.18
C PRO A 107 -16.96 13.54 30.64
N ALA A 108 -17.03 12.32 31.17
CA ALA A 108 -17.97 11.27 30.76
C ALA A 108 -19.44 11.71 30.88
N GLY A 109 -19.94 12.42 29.87
CA GLY A 109 -21.33 12.84 29.72
C GLY A 109 -22.19 11.74 29.09
N PRO A 110 -23.52 11.85 29.18
CA PRO A 110 -24.44 10.80 28.74
C PRO A 110 -24.26 10.51 27.25
N ALA A 111 -24.34 9.21 26.91
CA ALA A 111 -24.14 8.69 25.57
C ALA A 111 -24.93 9.49 24.53
N LEU A 112 -24.21 10.14 23.61
CA LEU A 112 -24.81 10.80 22.46
C LEU A 112 -25.67 9.79 21.69
N PRO A 113 -26.86 10.20 21.18
CA PRO A 113 -27.68 9.34 20.34
C PRO A 113 -26.84 8.83 19.15
N PRO A 114 -26.98 7.55 18.76
CA PRO A 114 -26.21 6.99 17.66
C PRO A 114 -26.41 7.87 16.41
N PRO A 115 -25.32 8.22 15.68
CA PRO A 115 -25.44 9.06 14.51
C PRO A 115 -26.39 8.39 13.51
N ALA A 116 -27.34 9.18 12.99
CA ALA A 116 -28.26 8.73 11.95
C ALA A 116 -27.45 8.07 10.84
N ALA A 117 -27.79 6.81 10.51
CA ALA A 117 -27.09 6.04 9.49
C ALA A 117 -26.97 6.89 8.21
N ALA A 118 -25.75 7.08 7.72
CA ALA A 118 -25.53 7.81 6.48
C ALA A 118 -26.43 7.22 5.38
N PRO A 119 -27.16 8.05 4.61
CA PRO A 119 -28.12 7.55 3.63
C PRO A 119 -27.40 6.57 2.71
N GLN A 120 -27.92 5.34 2.65
CA GLN A 120 -27.37 4.29 1.79
C GLN A 120 -27.45 4.80 0.35
N ARG A 121 -26.31 5.20 -0.21
CA ARG A 121 -26.25 5.69 -1.59
C ARG A 121 -26.80 4.59 -2.50
N SER A 122 -27.73 4.96 -3.39
CA SER A 122 -28.29 4.02 -4.35
C SER A 122 -27.19 3.37 -5.19
N LEU A 123 -27.41 2.13 -5.65
CA LEU A 123 -26.44 1.41 -6.47
C LEU A 123 -26.03 2.21 -7.72
N VAL A 124 -26.97 2.96 -8.28
CA VAL A 124 -26.76 3.90 -9.39
C VAL A 124 -25.82 5.04 -8.97
N ALA A 125 -26.06 5.68 -7.82
CA ALA A 125 -25.17 6.74 -7.32
C ALA A 125 -23.75 6.23 -7.01
N ARG A 126 -23.60 4.97 -6.61
CA ARG A 126 -22.30 4.34 -6.39
C ARG A 126 -21.57 4.04 -7.71
N PHE A 127 -22.31 3.59 -8.73
CA PHE A 127 -21.77 3.31 -10.06
C PHE A 127 -21.29 4.60 -10.75
N PHE A 128 -22.14 5.63 -10.82
CA PHE A 128 -21.75 6.91 -11.43
C PHE A 128 -20.79 7.74 -10.57
N GLY A 129 -20.78 7.53 -9.25
CA GLY A 129 -19.88 8.22 -8.32
C GLY A 129 -18.39 7.93 -8.53
N VAL A 130 -18.04 6.91 -9.34
CA VAL A 130 -16.64 6.58 -9.66
C VAL A 130 -15.93 7.68 -10.44
N VAL A 131 -16.66 8.45 -11.27
CA VAL A 131 -16.15 9.61 -12.02
C VAL A 131 -15.78 10.78 -11.11
N LEU A 132 -16.24 10.79 -9.86
CA LEU A 132 -15.93 11.87 -8.90
C LEU A 132 -14.79 11.48 -7.94
N ASP A 133 -14.30 10.24 -7.99
CA ASP A 133 -13.22 9.75 -7.11
C ASP A 133 -11.85 9.97 -7.78
N PRO A 134 -10.97 10.85 -7.25
CA PRO A 134 -9.68 11.15 -7.85
C PRO A 134 -8.78 9.92 -8.00
N HIS A 135 -8.90 8.94 -7.09
CA HIS A 135 -8.07 7.73 -7.11
C HIS A 135 -8.41 6.80 -8.28
N THR A 136 -9.62 6.89 -8.84
CA THR A 136 -9.99 6.14 -10.04
C THR A 136 -9.13 6.59 -11.23
N TYR A 137 -8.97 7.90 -11.41
CA TYR A 137 -8.12 8.46 -12.45
C TYR A 137 -6.64 8.22 -12.17
N GLY A 138 -6.23 8.28 -10.89
CA GLY A 138 -4.90 7.87 -10.47
C GLY A 138 -4.58 6.42 -10.83
N ALA A 139 -5.52 5.50 -10.62
CA ALA A 139 -5.36 4.10 -11.00
C ALA A 139 -5.33 3.88 -12.52
N LEU A 140 -6.19 4.58 -13.28
CA LEU A 140 -6.17 4.53 -14.74
C LEU A 140 -4.84 5.07 -15.30
N PHE A 141 -4.37 6.19 -14.77
CA PHE A 141 -3.08 6.77 -15.14
C PHE A 141 -1.93 5.82 -14.78
N TYR A 142 -1.98 5.19 -13.60
CA TYR A 142 -1.01 4.17 -13.22
C TYR A 142 -0.99 3.01 -14.21
N MET A 143 -2.14 2.50 -14.67
CA MET A 143 -2.18 1.43 -15.68
C MET A 143 -1.48 1.84 -16.98
N LEU A 144 -1.63 3.08 -17.43
CA LEU A 144 -0.93 3.59 -18.60
C LEU A 144 0.59 3.75 -18.35
N LEU A 145 0.95 4.26 -17.17
CA LEU A 145 2.34 4.46 -16.77
C LEU A 145 3.08 3.12 -16.52
N SER A 146 2.35 2.07 -16.15
CA SER A 146 2.90 0.79 -15.71
C SER A 146 3.73 0.07 -16.77
N LEU A 147 3.47 0.30 -18.06
CA LEU A 147 4.32 -0.22 -19.14
C LEU A 147 5.72 0.42 -19.11
N ALA A 148 5.78 1.74 -18.92
CA ALA A 148 7.03 2.47 -18.87
C ALA A 148 7.83 2.13 -17.61
N THR A 149 7.19 2.16 -16.44
CA THR A 149 7.86 1.79 -15.17
C THR A 149 8.24 0.31 -15.15
N GLY A 150 7.40 -0.57 -15.68
CA GLY A 150 7.68 -1.99 -15.75
C GLY A 150 8.83 -2.35 -16.68
N THR A 151 8.92 -1.70 -17.84
CA THR A 151 10.09 -1.83 -18.73
C THR A 151 11.37 -1.36 -18.03
N PHE A 152 11.32 -0.18 -17.39
CA PHE A 152 12.46 0.37 -16.67
C PHE A 152 12.94 -0.56 -15.55
N PHE A 153 12.05 -1.01 -14.66
CA PHE A 153 12.41 -1.87 -13.53
C PHE A 153 12.93 -3.24 -13.98
N PHE A 154 12.27 -3.84 -14.97
CA PHE A 154 12.70 -5.11 -15.53
C PHE A 154 14.11 -5.01 -16.12
N THR A 155 14.34 -4.03 -17.00
CA THR A 155 15.65 -3.81 -17.62
C THR A 155 16.70 -3.53 -16.56
N TRP A 156 16.39 -2.71 -15.56
CA TRP A 156 17.32 -2.39 -14.47
C TRP A 156 17.74 -3.64 -13.68
N VAL A 157 16.78 -4.48 -13.29
CA VAL A 157 17.09 -5.70 -12.52
C VAL A 157 17.86 -6.72 -13.36
N VAL A 158 17.43 -6.97 -14.60
CA VAL A 158 18.11 -7.93 -15.48
C VAL A 158 19.53 -7.48 -15.77
N THR A 159 19.72 -6.23 -16.20
CA THR A 159 21.06 -5.70 -16.51
C THR A 159 21.93 -5.60 -15.27
N GLY A 160 21.41 -5.06 -14.18
CA GLY A 160 22.15 -4.87 -12.93
C GLY A 160 22.56 -6.20 -12.29
N LEU A 161 21.67 -7.20 -12.27
CA LEU A 161 21.97 -8.52 -11.74
C LEU A 161 22.98 -9.26 -12.64
N SER A 162 22.78 -9.27 -13.96
CA SER A 162 23.72 -9.89 -14.89
C SER A 162 25.11 -9.26 -14.81
N LEU A 163 25.20 -7.93 -14.82
CA LEU A 163 26.46 -7.20 -14.73
C LEU A 163 27.17 -7.46 -13.40
N SER A 164 26.43 -7.43 -12.29
CA SER A 164 26.99 -7.63 -10.96
C SER A 164 27.51 -9.05 -10.75
N VAL A 165 26.79 -10.06 -11.22
CA VAL A 165 27.21 -11.47 -11.13
C VAL A 165 28.43 -11.72 -12.01
N SER A 166 28.45 -11.18 -13.23
CA SER A 166 29.61 -11.34 -14.13
C SER A 166 30.87 -10.64 -13.60
N LEU A 167 30.74 -9.44 -13.04
CA LEU A 167 31.86 -8.70 -12.48
C LEU A 167 32.31 -9.21 -11.11
N LEU A 168 31.56 -10.09 -10.45
CA LEU A 168 31.86 -10.60 -9.11
C LEU A 168 33.19 -11.38 -9.06
N ILE A 169 33.60 -11.96 -10.18
CA ILE A 169 34.91 -12.60 -10.37
C ILE A 169 36.05 -11.57 -10.27
N LEU A 170 35.77 -10.32 -10.63
CA LEU A 170 36.70 -9.20 -10.50
C LEU A 170 36.51 -8.53 -9.14
N ILE A 171 37.58 -7.96 -8.59
CA ILE A 171 37.54 -7.20 -7.34
C ILE A 171 36.53 -6.02 -7.42
N ILE A 172 36.33 -5.46 -8.62
CA ILE A 172 35.38 -4.36 -8.86
C ILE A 172 33.90 -4.79 -8.84
N GLY A 173 33.60 -6.09 -8.89
CA GLY A 173 32.22 -6.58 -8.86
C GLY A 173 31.50 -6.29 -7.56
N ILE A 174 32.21 -6.36 -6.42
CA ILE A 174 31.61 -6.11 -5.10
C ILE A 174 31.06 -4.68 -5.01
N PRO A 175 31.81 -3.60 -5.33
CA PRO A 175 31.26 -2.25 -5.39
C PRO A 175 30.05 -2.09 -6.30
N ILE A 176 30.08 -2.68 -7.51
CA ILE A 176 28.99 -2.58 -8.48
C ILE A 176 27.73 -3.28 -7.96
N LEU A 177 27.88 -4.45 -7.36
CA LEU A 177 26.79 -5.21 -6.77
C LEU A 177 26.16 -4.46 -5.59
N LEU A 178 26.97 -3.85 -4.72
CA LEU A 178 26.45 -3.03 -3.63
C LEU A 178 25.69 -1.80 -4.14
N LEU A 179 26.20 -1.14 -5.20
CA LEU A 179 25.50 -0.04 -5.85
C LEU A 179 24.17 -0.51 -6.44
N PHE A 180 24.15 -1.67 -7.11
CA PHE A 180 22.94 -2.27 -7.65
C PHE A 180 21.92 -2.57 -6.55
N LEU A 181 22.30 -3.29 -5.48
CA LEU A 181 21.39 -3.60 -4.37
C LEU A 181 20.87 -2.32 -3.69
N GLY A 182 21.73 -1.31 -3.52
CA GLY A 182 21.34 0.01 -3.02
C GLY A 182 20.32 0.70 -3.94
N SER A 183 20.53 0.64 -5.26
CA SER A 183 19.60 1.21 -6.24
C SER A 183 18.23 0.52 -6.23
N VAL A 184 18.17 -0.81 -6.06
CA VAL A 184 16.91 -1.57 -5.95
C VAL A 184 16.10 -1.06 -4.75
N ARG A 185 16.77 -0.80 -3.62
CA ARG A 185 16.13 -0.22 -2.43
C ARG A 185 15.58 1.17 -2.69
N VAL A 186 16.34 2.05 -3.34
CA VAL A 186 15.87 3.41 -3.70
C VAL A 186 14.68 3.35 -4.67
N LEU A 187 14.79 2.57 -5.74
CA LEU A 187 13.72 2.43 -6.74
C LEU A 187 12.44 1.87 -6.14
N SER A 188 12.55 0.96 -5.16
CA SER A 188 11.37 0.42 -4.50
C SER A 188 10.66 1.46 -3.63
N LEU A 189 11.36 2.49 -3.14
CA LEU A 189 10.73 3.62 -2.45
C LEU A 189 10.00 4.52 -3.45
N VAL A 190 10.61 4.77 -4.61
CA VAL A 190 9.98 5.53 -5.70
C VAL A 190 8.68 4.87 -6.12
N GLU A 191 8.71 3.56 -6.41
CA GLU A 191 7.51 2.81 -6.77
C GLU A 191 6.48 2.81 -5.64
N GLY A 192 6.95 2.69 -4.40
CA GLY A 192 6.07 2.79 -3.25
C GLY A 192 5.33 4.12 -3.17
N ARG A 193 6.03 5.21 -3.45
CA ARG A 193 5.46 6.56 -3.48
C ARG A 193 4.49 6.74 -4.66
N ILE A 194 4.81 6.22 -5.84
CA ILE A 194 3.91 6.27 -7.00
C ILE A 194 2.59 5.58 -6.68
N ILE A 195 2.65 4.39 -6.06
CA ILE A 195 1.44 3.65 -5.67
C ILE A 195 0.66 4.39 -4.57
N GLU A 196 1.35 4.94 -3.58
CA GLU A 196 0.71 5.70 -2.49
C GLU A 196 -0.03 6.94 -3.03
N THR A 197 0.60 7.71 -3.92
CA THR A 197 0.04 8.94 -4.47
C THR A 197 -1.06 8.66 -5.49
N MET A 198 -0.90 7.65 -6.35
CA MET A 198 -1.84 7.39 -7.45
C MET A 198 -2.99 6.47 -7.04
N LEU A 199 -2.72 5.46 -6.22
CA LEU A 199 -3.73 4.45 -5.85
C LEU A 199 -4.39 4.75 -4.49
N GLY A 200 -3.82 5.68 -3.70
CA GLY A 200 -4.30 6.01 -2.36
C GLY A 200 -4.11 4.87 -1.35
N VAL A 201 -3.31 3.85 -1.70
CA VAL A 201 -3.00 2.73 -0.82
C VAL A 201 -1.81 3.12 0.04
N ARG A 202 -2.08 3.35 1.33
CA ARG A 202 -1.04 3.68 2.30
C ARG A 202 -0.11 2.48 2.50
N MET A 203 1.17 2.67 2.22
CA MET A 203 2.19 1.65 2.43
C MET A 203 2.64 1.63 3.89
N PRO A 204 2.77 0.44 4.52
CA PRO A 204 3.40 0.34 5.83
C PRO A 204 4.80 0.93 5.79
N ARG A 205 5.20 1.60 6.88
CA ARG A 205 6.56 2.11 7.04
C ARG A 205 7.52 0.93 7.06
N ARG A 206 8.60 1.02 6.27
CA ARG A 206 9.60 -0.05 6.20
C ARG A 206 10.44 0.00 7.48
N PRO A 207 10.72 -1.14 8.14
CA PRO A 207 11.62 -1.16 9.28
C PRO A 207 13.00 -0.71 8.80
N ALA A 208 13.43 0.46 9.28
CA ALA A 208 14.71 1.06 8.95
C ALA A 208 15.70 0.79 10.08
N TYR A 209 15.95 -0.48 10.40
CA TYR A 209 17.05 -0.80 11.31
C TYR A 209 18.17 -1.51 10.59
N THR A 210 19.13 -0.72 10.11
CA THR A 210 20.49 -1.23 9.90
C THR A 210 21.18 -1.09 11.24
N ASP A 211 21.45 -2.22 11.89
CA ASP A 211 22.20 -2.24 13.12
C ASP A 211 23.57 -1.59 12.90
N LYS A 212 23.75 -0.38 13.45
CA LYS A 212 24.96 0.42 13.26
C LYS A 212 26.19 -0.24 13.91
N SER A 213 26.00 -1.24 14.77
CA SER A 213 27.08 -1.98 15.44
C SER A 213 27.76 -3.03 14.55
N GLN A 214 27.13 -3.45 13.44
CA GLN A 214 27.70 -4.51 12.59
C GLN A 214 28.88 -4.00 11.75
N GLY A 215 29.96 -4.77 11.73
CA GLY A 215 31.12 -4.53 10.87
C GLY A 215 30.76 -4.54 9.38
N TRP A 216 31.54 -3.82 8.57
CA TRP A 216 31.25 -3.60 7.13
C TRP A 216 31.04 -4.91 6.35
N LEU A 217 31.86 -5.95 6.60
CA LEU A 217 31.71 -7.27 5.97
C LEU A 217 30.44 -8.00 6.40
N ALA A 218 30.05 -7.90 7.68
CA ALA A 218 28.82 -8.50 8.19
C ALA A 218 27.58 -7.85 7.56
N ARG A 219 27.60 -6.52 7.34
CA ARG A 219 26.53 -5.80 6.64
C ARG A 219 26.39 -6.23 5.18
N ILE A 220 27.51 -6.48 4.50
CA ILE A 220 27.49 -6.98 3.11
C ILE A 220 26.85 -8.38 3.08
N GLY A 221 27.31 -9.29 3.95
CA GLY A 221 26.72 -10.63 4.06
C GLY A 221 25.22 -10.60 4.37
N ALA A 222 24.81 -9.72 5.29
CA ALA A 222 23.40 -9.54 5.64
C ALA A 222 22.55 -9.02 4.46
N MET A 223 23.10 -8.18 3.58
CA MET A 223 22.38 -7.74 2.37
C MET A 223 22.12 -8.88 1.38
N PHE A 224 23.03 -9.86 1.25
CA PHE A 224 22.81 -11.01 0.37
C PHE A 224 21.77 -12.00 0.92
N ALA A 225 21.77 -12.20 2.24
CA ALA A 225 20.82 -13.09 2.92
C ALA A 225 19.42 -12.45 3.09
N ASP A 226 19.27 -11.16 2.78
CA ASP A 226 18.02 -10.44 2.93
C ASP A 226 16.99 -10.85 1.87
N GLY A 227 16.06 -11.74 2.25
CA GLY A 227 14.95 -12.19 1.43
C GLY A 227 14.10 -11.06 0.84
N ARG A 228 14.04 -9.89 1.50
CA ARG A 228 13.29 -8.73 1.00
C ARG A 228 13.88 -8.17 -0.30
N THR A 229 15.20 -8.21 -0.43
CA THR A 229 15.89 -7.73 -1.64
C THR A 229 15.54 -8.62 -2.83
N TRP A 230 15.49 -9.94 -2.62
CA TRP A 230 15.04 -10.92 -3.62
C TRP A 230 13.57 -10.75 -4.01
N LEU A 231 12.68 -10.55 -3.04
CA LEU A 231 11.26 -10.28 -3.31
C LEU A 231 11.06 -8.96 -4.07
N THR A 232 11.85 -7.92 -3.76
CA THR A 232 11.81 -6.64 -4.48
C THR A 232 12.26 -6.80 -5.93
N MET A 233 13.33 -7.56 -6.18
CA MET A 233 13.76 -7.88 -7.53
C MET A 233 12.71 -8.70 -8.27
N LEU A 234 12.12 -9.72 -7.65
CA LEU A 234 11.03 -10.50 -8.22
C LEU A 234 9.84 -9.61 -8.59
N TYR A 235 9.45 -8.69 -7.71
CA TYR A 235 8.41 -7.70 -7.98
C TYR A 235 8.74 -6.83 -9.21
N PHE A 236 9.98 -6.34 -9.33
CA PHE A 236 10.44 -5.59 -10.51
C PHE A 236 10.49 -6.43 -11.80
N LEU A 237 10.79 -7.73 -11.70
CA LEU A 237 10.67 -8.66 -12.83
C LEU A 237 9.21 -8.84 -13.26
N LEU A 238 8.29 -8.97 -12.30
CA LEU A 238 6.85 -9.11 -12.55
C LEU A 238 6.19 -7.82 -13.06
N MET A 239 6.83 -6.67 -12.87
CA MET A 239 6.30 -5.39 -13.33
C MET A 239 6.16 -5.28 -14.84
N LEU A 240 7.03 -5.91 -15.62
CA LEU A 240 6.90 -5.90 -17.07
C LEU A 240 5.63 -6.63 -17.55
N PRO A 241 5.40 -7.92 -17.23
CA PRO A 241 4.20 -8.61 -17.69
C PRO A 241 2.91 -7.98 -17.14
N LEU A 242 2.93 -7.49 -15.89
CA LEU A 242 1.79 -6.77 -15.31
C LEU A 242 1.56 -5.43 -16.02
N GLY A 243 2.62 -4.68 -16.28
CA GLY A 243 2.56 -3.41 -16.99
C GLY A 243 2.01 -3.55 -18.40
N VAL A 244 2.43 -4.59 -19.13
CA VAL A 244 1.84 -4.94 -20.43
C VAL A 244 0.35 -5.24 -20.29
N ALA A 245 -0.04 -6.11 -19.35
CA ALA A 245 -1.46 -6.46 -19.16
C ALA A 245 -2.32 -5.22 -18.82
N TYR A 246 -1.88 -4.40 -17.86
CA TYR A 246 -2.59 -3.20 -17.45
C TYR A 246 -2.68 -2.18 -18.58
N PHE A 247 -1.58 -1.89 -19.26
CA PHE A 247 -1.55 -0.96 -20.38
C PHE A 247 -2.44 -1.41 -21.53
N THR A 248 -2.39 -2.69 -21.90
CA THR A 248 -3.24 -3.25 -22.96
C THR A 248 -4.71 -3.15 -22.58
N ILE A 249 -5.10 -3.52 -21.35
CA ILE A 249 -6.48 -3.41 -20.89
C ILE A 249 -6.95 -1.95 -20.90
N ALA A 250 -6.17 -1.02 -20.33
CA ALA A 250 -6.53 0.40 -20.28
C ALA A 250 -6.67 0.97 -21.70
N THR A 251 -5.67 0.75 -22.56
CA THR A 251 -5.66 1.32 -23.92
C THR A 251 -6.77 0.75 -24.79
N THR A 252 -7.01 -0.57 -24.74
CA THR A 252 -8.07 -1.21 -25.55
C THR A 252 -9.45 -0.76 -25.11
N LEU A 253 -9.75 -0.77 -23.81
CA LEU A 253 -11.07 -0.39 -23.30
C LEU A 253 -11.33 1.12 -23.44
N LEU A 254 -10.33 1.97 -23.20
CA LEU A 254 -10.44 3.41 -23.45
C LEU A 254 -10.66 3.70 -24.93
N SER A 255 -9.84 3.11 -25.82
CA SER A 255 -9.98 3.34 -27.25
C SER A 255 -11.34 2.88 -27.76
N LEU A 256 -11.81 1.70 -27.33
CA LEU A 256 -13.11 1.17 -27.73
C LEU A 256 -14.28 2.00 -27.19
N SER A 257 -14.24 2.38 -25.90
CA SER A 257 -15.31 3.19 -25.28
C SER A 257 -15.41 4.58 -25.90
N LEU A 258 -14.28 5.24 -26.13
CA LEU A 258 -14.22 6.54 -26.81
C LEU A 258 -14.66 6.42 -28.27
N ALA A 259 -14.19 5.40 -29.00
CA ALA A 259 -14.59 5.18 -30.39
C ALA A 259 -16.11 4.99 -30.52
N LEU A 260 -16.74 4.20 -29.65
CA LEU A 260 -18.19 4.02 -29.66
C LEU A 260 -18.96 5.28 -29.24
N MET A 261 -18.44 6.01 -28.25
CA MET A 261 -19.07 7.23 -27.74
C MET A 261 -18.99 8.40 -28.74
N PHE A 262 -17.90 8.49 -29.50
CA PHE A 262 -17.71 9.54 -30.50
C PHE A 262 -18.00 9.07 -31.93
N ALA A 263 -18.45 7.82 -32.15
CA ALA A 263 -18.77 7.31 -33.49
C ALA A 263 -19.76 8.19 -34.27
N PRO A 264 -20.89 8.63 -33.70
CA PRO A 264 -21.83 9.50 -34.43
C PRO A 264 -21.22 10.85 -34.83
N LEU A 265 -20.36 11.40 -33.97
CA LEU A 265 -19.66 12.65 -34.26
C LEU A 265 -18.61 12.46 -35.36
N GLY A 266 -17.94 11.31 -35.38
CA GLY A 266 -16.98 10.95 -36.42
C GLY A 266 -17.63 10.86 -37.81
N ASP A 267 -18.81 10.23 -37.88
CA ASP A 267 -19.60 10.11 -39.10
C ASP A 267 -20.02 11.50 -39.62
N LEU A 268 -20.48 12.38 -38.72
CA LEU A 268 -20.90 13.74 -39.08
C LEU A 268 -19.76 14.67 -39.51
N LEU A 269 -18.58 14.58 -38.89
CA LEU A 269 -17.49 15.54 -39.10
C LEU A 269 -16.52 15.13 -40.21
N PHE A 270 -16.34 13.82 -40.44
CA PHE A 270 -15.28 13.32 -41.30
C PHE A 270 -15.78 12.52 -42.50
N ASP A 271 -17.11 12.38 -42.66
CA ASP A 271 -17.75 11.56 -43.71
C ASP A 271 -17.17 10.13 -43.76
N HIS A 272 -16.68 9.68 -42.61
CA HIS A 272 -16.12 8.36 -42.41
C HIS A 272 -17.15 7.52 -41.67
N PRO A 273 -17.72 6.48 -42.30
CA PRO A 273 -18.72 5.63 -41.68
C PRO A 273 -18.16 4.88 -40.47
N ALA A 274 -18.19 5.53 -39.31
CA ALA A 274 -17.79 4.97 -38.04
C ALA A 274 -18.89 4.03 -37.59
N GLY A 275 -18.62 2.72 -37.64
CA GLY A 275 -19.63 1.71 -37.39
C GLY A 275 -19.04 0.33 -37.14
N ILE A 276 -19.93 -0.65 -36.97
CA ILE A 276 -19.57 -2.04 -36.83
C ILE A 276 -19.52 -2.64 -38.23
N TRP A 277 -18.34 -3.10 -38.63
CA TRP A 277 -18.11 -3.69 -39.94
C TRP A 277 -18.05 -5.21 -39.82
N ILE A 278 -18.93 -5.90 -40.56
CA ILE A 278 -18.95 -7.36 -40.68
C ILE A 278 -18.83 -7.68 -42.16
N ASP A 279 -17.79 -8.41 -42.53
CA ASP A 279 -17.50 -8.79 -43.93
C ASP A 279 -17.51 -7.60 -44.92
N GLY A 280 -17.02 -6.44 -44.48
CA GLY A 280 -16.98 -5.22 -45.30
C GLY A 280 -18.30 -4.46 -45.40
N VAL A 281 -19.36 -4.92 -44.74
CA VAL A 281 -20.64 -4.23 -44.64
C VAL A 281 -20.76 -3.53 -43.30
N ASN A 282 -21.09 -2.24 -43.31
CA ASN A 282 -21.42 -1.51 -42.10
C ASN A 282 -22.85 -1.88 -41.67
N VAL A 283 -22.96 -2.61 -40.56
CA VAL A 283 -24.26 -3.04 -39.99
C VAL A 283 -24.83 -2.04 -38.99
N ALA A 284 -24.09 -0.97 -38.68
CA ALA A 284 -24.43 0.08 -37.73
C ALA A 284 -24.95 1.36 -38.40
N THR A 285 -25.59 1.26 -39.56
CA THR A 285 -26.05 2.41 -40.37
C THR A 285 -27.40 2.98 -39.96
N ALA A 286 -28.20 2.25 -39.17
CA ALA A 286 -29.49 2.73 -38.74
C ALA A 286 -29.36 3.85 -37.70
N PHE A 287 -30.17 4.90 -37.82
CA PHE A 287 -30.08 6.09 -36.96
C PHE A 287 -30.20 5.79 -35.45
N TRP A 288 -30.94 4.74 -35.08
CA TRP A 288 -31.11 4.33 -33.67
C TRP A 288 -29.85 3.69 -33.08
N VAL A 289 -28.90 3.25 -33.92
CA VAL A 289 -27.62 2.69 -33.47
C VAL A 289 -26.74 3.79 -32.89
N TRP A 290 -26.92 5.06 -33.29
CA TRP A 290 -26.15 6.19 -32.78
C TRP A 290 -26.34 6.42 -31.27
N PRO A 291 -27.56 6.60 -30.72
CA PRO A 291 -27.72 6.72 -29.28
C PRO A 291 -27.33 5.44 -28.53
N VAL A 292 -27.50 4.27 -29.16
CA VAL A 292 -27.08 2.98 -28.55
C VAL A 292 -25.56 2.88 -28.47
N SER A 293 -24.81 3.26 -29.51
CA SER A 293 -23.35 3.24 -29.50
C SER A 293 -22.79 4.21 -28.46
N VAL A 294 -23.39 5.40 -28.33
CA VAL A 294 -23.05 6.36 -27.28
C VAL A 294 -23.31 5.78 -25.90
N ALA A 295 -24.47 5.15 -25.68
CA ALA A 295 -24.81 4.54 -24.39
C ALA A 295 -23.87 3.38 -24.05
N VAL A 296 -23.57 2.50 -25.01
CA VAL A 296 -22.64 1.37 -24.83
C VAL A 296 -21.21 1.86 -24.58
N GLY A 297 -20.75 2.87 -25.34
CA GLY A 297 -19.45 3.50 -25.15
C GLY A 297 -19.32 4.14 -23.78
N ALA A 298 -20.34 4.87 -23.33
CA ALA A 298 -20.38 5.42 -21.98
C ALA A 298 -20.35 4.32 -20.91
N LEU A 299 -21.20 3.29 -21.02
CA LEU A 299 -21.22 2.16 -20.08
C LEU A 299 -19.87 1.45 -20.02
N LEU A 300 -19.21 1.22 -21.16
CA LEU A 300 -17.87 0.66 -21.24
C LEU A 300 -16.84 1.58 -20.56
N LEU A 301 -16.93 2.89 -20.75
CA LEU A 301 -16.04 3.85 -20.08
C LEU A 301 -16.20 3.76 -18.55
N PHE A 302 -17.44 3.78 -18.04
CA PHE A 302 -17.70 3.59 -16.60
C PHE A 302 -17.19 2.24 -16.11
N GLY A 303 -17.41 1.16 -16.86
CA GLY A 303 -16.87 -0.17 -16.55
C GLY A 303 -15.34 -0.18 -16.49
N THR A 304 -14.69 0.52 -17.41
CA THR A 304 -13.22 0.67 -17.46
C THR A 304 -12.70 1.37 -16.22
N LEU A 305 -13.37 2.43 -15.77
CA LEU A 305 -13.00 3.15 -14.55
C LEU A 305 -13.13 2.28 -13.30
N HIS A 306 -14.20 1.47 -13.20
CA HIS A 306 -14.35 0.51 -12.10
C HIS A 306 -13.26 -0.57 -12.13
N LEU A 307 -12.96 -1.08 -13.32
CA LEU A 307 -11.91 -2.07 -13.51
C LEU A 307 -10.55 -1.48 -13.12
N ALA A 308 -10.23 -0.27 -13.54
CA ALA A 308 -8.99 0.43 -13.19
C ALA A 308 -8.85 0.57 -11.67
N ARG A 309 -9.92 0.98 -10.98
CA ARG A 309 -9.94 1.03 -9.52
C ARG A 309 -9.72 -0.34 -8.88
N GLY A 310 -10.32 -1.40 -9.44
CA GLY A 310 -10.13 -2.77 -8.98
C GLY A 310 -8.68 -3.23 -9.13
N ILE A 311 -8.08 -2.99 -10.30
CA ILE A 311 -6.69 -3.30 -10.60
C ILE A 311 -5.75 -2.52 -9.68
N GLY A 312 -5.99 -1.23 -9.46
CA GLY A 312 -5.19 -0.41 -8.55
C GLY A 312 -5.15 -0.96 -7.12
N LYS A 313 -6.29 -1.45 -6.61
CA LYS A 313 -6.34 -2.12 -5.30
C LYS A 313 -5.57 -3.44 -5.29
N LEU A 314 -5.76 -4.27 -6.32
CA LEU A 314 -5.06 -5.55 -6.45
C LEU A 314 -3.54 -5.33 -6.48
N HIS A 315 -3.10 -4.37 -7.28
CA HIS A 315 -1.69 -4.03 -7.42
C HIS A 315 -1.09 -3.48 -6.12
N GLY A 316 -1.81 -2.56 -5.45
CA GLY A 316 -1.39 -2.06 -4.14
C GLY A 316 -1.28 -3.16 -3.08
N ALA A 317 -2.19 -4.14 -3.10
CA ALA A 317 -2.10 -5.31 -2.22
C ALA A 317 -0.88 -6.19 -2.54
N MET A 318 -0.63 -6.46 -3.82
CA MET A 318 0.55 -7.23 -4.25
C MET A 318 1.85 -6.51 -3.84
N ALA A 319 1.94 -5.20 -4.05
CA ALA A 319 3.09 -4.40 -3.62
C ALA A 319 3.28 -4.46 -2.09
N LYS A 320 2.20 -4.40 -1.31
CA LYS A 320 2.27 -4.54 0.16
C LYS A 320 2.81 -5.92 0.56
N HIS A 321 2.35 -6.98 -0.09
CA HIS A 321 2.81 -8.33 0.21
C HIS A 321 4.29 -8.55 -0.16
N LEU A 322 4.71 -8.12 -1.35
CA LEU A 322 6.07 -8.38 -1.84
C LEU A 322 7.13 -7.41 -1.29
N LEU A 323 6.77 -6.16 -0.98
CA LEU A 323 7.73 -5.15 -0.52
C LEU A 323 7.83 -5.03 1.01
N VAL A 324 6.81 -5.50 1.75
CA VAL A 324 6.73 -5.28 3.20
C VAL A 324 6.71 -6.57 4.02
N ARG A 325 5.95 -7.61 3.61
CA ARG A 325 5.81 -8.82 4.42
C ARG A 325 7.03 -9.73 4.31
N LEU A 326 7.80 -9.73 5.39
CA LEU A 326 8.46 -10.91 5.98
C LEU A 326 8.01 -10.93 7.45
#